data_AF-A0A126ZYM4-F1
#
_entry.id   AF-A0A126ZYM4-F1
#
_cell.length_a   1.000
_cell.length_b   1.000
_cell.length_c   1.000
_cell.angle_alpha   90.00
_cell.angle_beta   90.00
_cell.angle_gamma   90.00
#
_symmetry.space_group_name_H-M   'P 1'
#
loop_
_entity.id
_entity.type
_entity.pdbx_description
1 polymer ?
#
loop_
_entity_poly.entity_id
_entity_poly.type
_entity_poly.pdbx_seq_one_letter_code
_entity_poly.pdbx_strand_id
1 'polypeptide(L)'
;MYRTMISDAASGLLSGSKLSLAVRRLGGWTENGWWEAVISRPEDIEELMAGALIDGTHLTFDDRADLMAWLSSVGATPSEPIPLHWQDLAGFTCAVALQNDREPRPQLA
;
A
#
# COMPACT_ATOMS: atom_id res chain seq x y z
N MET A 1 3.51 -1.39 -18.06
CA MET A 1 2.99 -2.76 -17.95
C MET A 1 3.25 -3.25 -16.53
N TYR A 2 2.40 -2.92 -15.56
CA TYR A 2 2.40 -3.56 -14.23
C TYR A 2 0.99 -3.41 -13.67
N ARG A 3 0.19 -4.48 -13.83
CA ARG A 3 -1.17 -4.58 -13.31
C ARG A 3 -1.28 -5.89 -12.56
N THR A 4 -0.33 -6.14 -11.66
CA THR A 4 -0.53 -7.13 -10.60
C THR A 4 -1.61 -6.53 -9.73
N MET A 5 -2.84 -7.04 -9.83
CA MET A 5 -3.93 -6.51 -9.02
C MET A 5 -3.65 -6.88 -7.57
N ILE A 6 -4.06 -6.03 -6.63
CA ILE A 6 -4.05 -6.39 -5.20
C ILE A 6 -4.73 -7.73 -4.96
N SER A 7 -5.71 -8.09 -5.79
CA SER A 7 -6.38 -9.39 -5.76
C SER A 7 -5.40 -10.58 -5.84
N ASP A 8 -4.30 -10.44 -6.58
CA ASP A 8 -3.26 -11.46 -6.70
C ASP A 8 -2.35 -11.47 -5.46
N ALA A 9 -1.99 -10.29 -4.93
CA ALA A 9 -1.23 -10.17 -3.67
C ALA A 9 -2.06 -10.57 -2.43
N ALA A 10 -3.38 -10.42 -2.52
CA ALA A 10 -4.36 -10.86 -1.54
C ALA A 10 -4.81 -12.31 -1.78
N SER A 11 -4.34 -12.95 -2.86
CA SER A 11 -4.66 -14.35 -3.15
C SER A 11 -4.08 -15.23 -2.04
N GLY A 12 -4.94 -15.95 -1.34
CA GLY A 12 -4.58 -16.75 -0.17
C GLY A 12 -4.70 -16.03 1.17
N LEU A 13 -5.18 -14.78 1.20
CA LEU A 13 -5.61 -14.14 2.45
C LEU A 13 -7.00 -14.63 2.86
N LEU A 14 -7.19 -14.85 4.17
CA LEU A 14 -8.51 -15.17 4.72
C LEU A 14 -9.40 -13.93 4.62
N SER A 15 -10.71 -14.11 4.42
CA SER A 15 -11.65 -13.00 4.52
C SER A 15 -11.50 -12.30 5.87
N GLY A 16 -11.25 -10.99 5.88
CA GLY A 16 -10.96 -10.20 7.08
C GLY A 16 -9.48 -10.05 7.44
N SER A 17 -8.55 -10.62 6.64
CA SER A 17 -7.11 -10.33 6.77
C SER A 17 -6.84 -8.85 6.54
N LYS A 18 -6.21 -8.20 7.54
CA LYS A 18 -5.80 -6.80 7.44
C LYS A 18 -4.59 -6.70 6.52
N LEU A 19 -4.63 -5.77 5.57
CA LEU A 19 -3.49 -5.42 4.74
C LEU A 19 -2.85 -4.13 5.25
N SER A 20 -1.56 -3.98 4.98
CA SER A 20 -0.81 -2.79 5.33
C SER A 20 -0.12 -2.22 4.11
N LEU A 21 -0.12 -0.89 4.02
CA LEU A 21 0.71 -0.11 3.13
C LEU A 21 1.99 0.27 3.88
N ALA A 22 3.13 -0.11 3.34
CA ALA A 22 4.43 0.41 3.74
C ALA A 22 4.96 1.32 2.63
N VAL A 23 5.37 2.53 2.99
CA VAL A 23 5.99 3.49 2.08
C VAL A 23 7.39 3.79 2.59
N ARG A 24 8.41 3.60 1.76
CA ARG A 24 9.80 3.83 2.11
C ARG A 24 10.52 4.65 1.06
N ARG A 25 11.52 5.41 1.50
CA ARG A 25 12.39 6.16 0.60
C ARG A 25 13.43 5.23 -0.01
N LEU A 26 13.44 5.13 -1.33
CA LEU A 26 14.54 4.51 -2.08
C LEU A 26 15.67 5.53 -2.19
N GLY A 27 16.88 5.16 -1.75
CA GLY A 27 18.04 6.02 -1.95
C GLY A 27 18.36 6.17 -3.45
N GLY A 28 18.38 7.40 -3.99
CA GLY A 28 18.94 7.66 -5.33
C GLY A 28 18.46 8.89 -6.14
N TRP A 29 19.45 9.52 -6.80
CA TRP A 29 19.52 10.42 -7.97
C TRP A 29 18.82 11.80 -8.02
N THR A 30 17.70 12.05 -7.34
CA THR A 30 17.04 13.37 -7.34
C THR A 30 17.10 14.00 -5.94
N GLU A 31 17.03 15.34 -5.84
CA GLU A 31 16.97 16.06 -4.54
C GLU A 31 15.82 15.54 -3.65
N ASN A 32 14.73 15.07 -4.28
CA ASN A 32 13.54 14.59 -3.58
C ASN A 32 13.57 13.06 -3.31
N GLY A 33 14.40 12.29 -4.01
CA GLY A 33 14.45 10.82 -3.92
C GLY A 33 13.22 10.14 -4.54
N TRP A 34 13.30 8.81 -4.71
CA TRP A 34 12.20 7.99 -5.20
C TRP A 34 11.57 7.25 -4.01
N TRP A 35 10.28 6.97 -4.09
CA TRP A 35 9.54 6.28 -3.04
C TRP A 35 9.03 4.95 -3.53
N GLU A 36 9.03 3.96 -2.65
CA GLU A 36 8.41 2.66 -2.89
C GLU A 36 7.24 2.49 -1.93
N ALA A 37 6.06 2.23 -2.49
CA ALA A 37 4.87 1.82 -1.77
C ALA A 37 4.64 0.33 -2.00
N VAL A 38 4.43 -0.41 -0.93
CA VAL A 38 4.15 -1.85 -0.97
C VAL A 38 2.90 -2.11 -0.15
N ILE A 39 1.93 -2.80 -0.75
CA ILE A 39 0.82 -3.39 -0.01
C ILE A 39 1.14 -4.87 0.20
N SER A 40 1.23 -5.24 1.47
CA SER A 40 1.62 -6.57 1.93
C SER A 40 0.87 -6.96 3.21
N ARG A 41 1.17 -8.15 3.72
CA ARG A 41 0.68 -8.57 5.03
C ARG A 41 1.40 -7.80 6.14
N PRO A 42 0.75 -7.55 7.29
CA PRO A 42 1.38 -6.87 8.42
C PRO A 42 2.65 -7.55 8.92
N GLU A 43 2.69 -8.88 8.89
CA GLU A 43 3.86 -9.68 9.28
C GLU A 43 5.10 -9.46 8.39
N ASP A 44 4.91 -9.05 7.14
CA ASP A 44 6.00 -8.87 6.18
C ASP A 44 6.61 -7.45 6.23
N ILE A 45 5.99 -6.53 6.99
CA ILE A 45 6.42 -5.12 7.05
C ILE A 45 7.81 -4.99 7.63
N GLU A 46 8.13 -5.70 8.72
CA GLU A 46 9.44 -5.57 9.36
C GLU A 46 10.57 -5.98 8.42
N GLU A 47 10.39 -7.09 7.68
CA GLU A 47 11.35 -7.56 6.68
C GLU A 47 11.48 -6.58 5.50
N LEU A 48 10.36 -6.05 5.00
CA LEU A 48 10.36 -5.05 3.95
C LEU A 48 11.09 -3.76 4.36
N MET A 49 10.83 -3.27 5.58
CA MET A 49 11.48 -2.09 6.14
C MET A 49 12.98 -2.33 6.39
N ALA A 50 13.38 -3.58 6.63
CA ALA A 50 14.78 -3.99 6.73
C ALA A 50 15.48 -4.12 5.36
N GLY A 51 14.77 -3.98 4.25
CA GLY A 51 15.35 -4.07 2.91
C GLY A 51 15.04 -5.35 2.14
N ALA A 52 14.32 -6.30 2.74
CA ALA A 52 14.00 -7.56 2.08
C ALA A 52 13.03 -7.36 0.90
N LEU A 53 13.16 -8.22 -0.10
CA LEU A 53 12.16 -8.35 -1.15
C LEU A 53 11.07 -9.29 -0.63
N ILE A 54 9.88 -8.75 -0.44
CA ILE A 54 8.71 -9.52 -0.02
C ILE A 54 7.72 -9.65 -1.18
N ASP A 55 6.82 -10.62 -1.09
CA ASP A 55 5.69 -10.70 -2.00
C ASP A 55 4.67 -9.60 -1.66
N GLY A 56 4.30 -8.80 -2.67
CA GLY A 56 3.39 -7.68 -2.47
C GLY A 56 3.02 -6.98 -3.77
N THR A 57 2.14 -5.97 -3.64
CA THR A 57 1.87 -5.05 -4.75
C THR A 57 2.74 -3.82 -4.58
N HIS A 58 3.67 -3.59 -5.51
CA HIS A 58 4.64 -2.51 -5.45
C HIS A 58 4.25 -1.35 -6.39
N LEU A 59 4.59 -0.14 -5.96
CA LEU A 59 4.58 1.07 -6.76
C LEU A 59 5.86 1.84 -6.44
N THR A 60 6.55 2.32 -7.48
CA THR A 60 7.56 3.36 -7.32
C THR A 60 7.01 4.69 -7.82
N PHE A 61 7.20 5.76 -7.04
CA PHE A 61 6.59 7.07 -7.30
C PHE A 61 7.44 8.22 -6.74
N ASP A 62 7.19 9.44 -7.20
CA ASP A 62 7.82 10.69 -6.72
C ASP A 62 6.79 11.72 -6.22
N ASP A 63 5.53 11.64 -6.66
CA ASP A 63 4.42 12.47 -6.18
C ASP A 63 3.38 11.67 -5.36
N ARG A 64 2.88 12.29 -4.29
CA ARG A 64 1.73 11.80 -3.52
C ARG A 64 0.50 11.54 -4.39
N ALA A 65 0.29 12.31 -5.45
CA ALA A 65 -0.82 12.12 -6.38
C ALA A 65 -0.78 10.72 -7.02
N ASP A 66 0.40 10.22 -7.38
CA ASP A 66 0.59 8.90 -7.98
C ASP A 66 0.29 7.78 -6.99
N LEU A 67 0.71 7.94 -5.73
CA LEU A 67 0.35 7.02 -4.64
C LEU A 67 -1.17 6.92 -4.49
N MET A 68 -1.88 8.05 -4.47
CA MET A 68 -3.34 8.07 -4.33
C MET A 68 -4.05 7.46 -5.54
N ALA A 69 -3.58 7.78 -6.75
CA ALA A 69 -4.12 7.22 -7.98
C ALA A 69 -3.92 5.69 -8.05
N TRP A 70 -2.74 5.22 -7.66
CA TRP A 70 -2.45 3.80 -7.58
C TRP A 70 -3.33 3.09 -6.55
N LEU A 71 -3.43 3.59 -5.31
CA LEU A 71 -4.30 3.04 -4.26
C LEU A 71 -5.75 2.89 -4.74
N SER A 72 -6.28 3.92 -5.40
CA SER A 72 -7.60 3.87 -6.01
C SER A 72 -7.71 2.81 -7.10
N SER A 73 -6.69 2.68 -7.97
CA SER A 73 -6.68 1.71 -9.06
C SER A 73 -6.66 0.26 -8.60
N VAL A 74 -6.11 -0.01 -7.42
CA VAL A 74 -6.04 -1.35 -6.81
C VAL A 74 -7.17 -1.59 -5.80
N GLY A 75 -8.11 -0.64 -5.67
CA GLY A 75 -9.25 -0.73 -4.76
C GLY A 75 -8.85 -0.69 -3.28
N ALA A 76 -7.70 -0.10 -2.94
CA ALA A 76 -7.24 0.10 -1.58
C ALA A 76 -7.53 1.52 -1.09
N THR A 77 -7.87 1.67 0.18
CA THR A 77 -8.05 2.96 0.84
C THR A 77 -7.27 2.96 2.15
N PRO A 78 -6.40 3.96 2.40
CA PRO A 78 -5.75 4.11 3.70
C PRO A 78 -6.80 4.25 4.81
N SER A 79 -6.64 3.48 5.87
CA SER A 79 -7.49 3.59 7.07
C SER A 79 -7.14 4.83 7.90
N GLU A 80 -5.91 5.33 7.74
CA GLU A 80 -5.42 6.54 8.39
C GLU A 80 -4.92 7.53 7.34
N PRO A 81 -4.97 8.85 7.61
CA PRO A 81 -4.45 9.85 6.71
C PRO A 81 -2.96 9.65 6.43
N ILE A 82 -2.56 9.69 5.16
CA ILE A 82 -1.15 9.73 4.78
C ILE A 82 -0.51 11.02 5.35
N PRO A 83 0.66 10.92 6.01
CA PRO A 83 1.34 12.08 6.58
C PRO A 83 1.54 13.22 5.57
N LEU A 84 1.25 14.46 5.98
CA LEU A 84 1.44 15.65 5.13
C LEU A 84 2.91 15.88 4.79
N HIS A 85 3.80 15.71 5.77
CA HIS A 85 5.25 15.90 5.66
C HIS A 85 6.01 14.56 5.49
N TRP A 86 5.44 13.64 4.71
CA TRP A 86 6.01 12.30 4.49
C TRP A 86 7.42 12.34 3.86
N GLN A 87 7.75 13.39 3.12
CA GLN A 87 9.07 13.55 2.49
C GLN A 87 10.23 13.70 3.50
N ASP A 88 9.92 14.16 4.71
CA ASP A 88 10.88 14.33 5.80
C ASP A 88 11.15 13.02 6.57
N LEU A 89 10.40 11.96 6.24
CA LEU A 89 10.51 10.64 6.89
C LEU A 89 11.43 9.71 6.10
N ALA A 90 11.99 8.70 6.76
CA ALA A 90 12.64 7.57 6.07
C ALA A 90 11.61 6.64 5.42
N GLY A 91 10.38 6.65 5.95
CA GLY A 91 9.24 5.85 5.51
C GLY A 91 8.10 5.95 6.52
N PHE A 92 6.94 5.40 6.18
CA PHE A 92 5.79 5.27 7.07
C PHE A 92 4.98 4.03 6.70
N THR A 93 4.11 3.61 7.62
CA THR A 93 3.20 2.49 7.41
C THR A 93 1.79 2.89 7.79
N CYS A 94 0.78 2.40 7.10
CA CYS A 94 -0.62 2.53 7.52
C CYS A 94 -1.43 1.30 7.13
N ALA A 95 -2.51 1.04 7.87
CA ALA A 95 -3.46 0.00 7.49
C ALA A 95 -4.22 0.43 6.21
N VAL A 96 -4.53 -0.53 5.33
CA VAL A 96 -5.38 -0.31 4.16
C VAL A 96 -6.61 -1.20 4.20
N ALA A 97 -7.75 -0.61 3.86
CA ALA A 97 -9.00 -1.33 3.66
C ALA A 97 -9.19 -1.57 2.16
N LEU A 98 -9.67 -2.76 1.81
CA LEU A 98 -10.09 -3.05 0.44
C LEU A 98 -11.53 -2.61 0.24
N GLN A 99 -11.82 -2.00 -0.91
CA GLN A 99 -13.17 -1.54 -1.25
C GLN A 99 -14.21 -2.68 -1.27
N ASN A 100 -13.76 -3.93 -1.40
CA ASN A 100 -14.63 -5.12 -1.36
C ASN A 100 -15.08 -5.52 0.06
N ASP A 101 -14.48 -4.97 1.13
CA ASP A 101 -14.87 -5.23 2.52
C ASP A 101 -15.95 -4.26 3.05
N ARG A 102 -16.41 -3.30 2.24
CA ARG A 102 -17.49 -2.37 2.59
C ARG A 102 -18.88 -3.02 2.37
N GLU A 103 -19.25 -3.89 3.30
CA GLU A 103 -20.58 -4.46 3.63
C GLU A 103 -21.44 -5.14 2.52
N PRO A 104 -22.19 -6.21 2.87
CA PRO A 104 -23.22 -6.78 2.00
C PRO A 104 -24.38 -5.78 1.87
N ARG A 105 -24.94 -5.67 0.65
CA ARG A 105 -26.17 -4.88 0.42
C ARG A 105 -27.21 -5.24 1.47
N PRO A 106 -27.91 -4.27 2.09
CA PRO A 106 -29.10 -4.60 2.87
C PRO A 106 -30.10 -5.27 1.92
N GLN A 107 -30.42 -6.54 2.17
CA GLN A 107 -31.59 -7.15 1.55
C GLN A 107 -32.80 -6.45 2.15
N LEU A 108 -33.57 -5.77 1.29
CA LEU A 108 -34.90 -5.27 1.59
C LEU A 108 -35.71 -6.37 2.28
N ALA A 109 -36.28 -6.05 3.44
CA ALA A 109 -37.44 -6.74 4.00
C ALA A 109 -38.64 -5.79 3.93
#